data_AF-A0A957FG17-F1
#
_entry.id   AF-A0A957FG17-F1
#
_cell.length_a   1.000
_cell.length_b   1.000
_cell.length_c   1.000
_cell.angle_alpha   90.00
_cell.angle_beta   90.00
_cell.angle_gamma   90.00
#
_symmetry.space_group_name_H-M   'P 1'
#
loop_
_entity.id
_entity.type
_entity.pdbx_description
1 polymer ?
#
loop_
_entity_poly.entity_id
_entity_poly.type
_entity_poly.pdbx_seq_one_letter_code
_entity_poly.pdbx_strand_id
1 'polypeptide(L)'
;GIRVVSSRTIESVRASNEYRFNIVVWFLILMAVLLATVGGLGLTTTMSINILERIREIGVLRAIGASDGAVRLIVLGEGVVIGLLSWVLGSLLSLPLSRLLSRQVGLALLGIPLDYKFALDWTFIWLLLVVLLAVVASLGPARSASKLTIREVLAYE
;
A
#
# COMPACT_ATOMS: atom_id res chain seq x y z
N GLY A 1 -48.39 21.86 -30.45
CA GLY A 1 -47.36 22.80 -29.94
C GLY A 1 -46.79 22.25 -28.66
N ILE A 2 -45.57 21.71 -28.71
CA ILE A 2 -44.88 21.19 -27.53
C ILE A 2 -43.96 22.30 -27.03
N ARG A 3 -44.30 22.89 -25.87
CA ARG A 3 -43.45 23.86 -25.18
C ARG A 3 -42.32 23.10 -24.50
N VAL A 4 -41.12 23.20 -25.06
CA VAL A 4 -39.89 22.70 -24.44
C VAL A 4 -39.56 23.62 -23.27
N VAL A 5 -40.02 23.23 -22.08
CA VAL A 5 -39.69 23.90 -20.82
C VAL A 5 -38.34 23.38 -20.36
N SER A 6 -37.33 24.25 -20.44
CA SER A 6 -35.95 24.10 -19.98
C SER A 6 -35.04 23.17 -20.79
N SER A 7 -34.26 23.76 -21.70
CA SER A 7 -32.92 23.26 -22.02
C SER A 7 -32.01 23.57 -20.82
N ARG A 8 -32.10 22.78 -19.76
CA ARG A 8 -31.06 22.80 -18.71
C ARG A 8 -29.82 22.20 -19.36
N THR A 9 -28.87 23.05 -19.74
CA THR A 9 -27.65 22.69 -20.47
C THR A 9 -26.99 21.49 -19.80
N ILE A 10 -26.75 20.41 -20.55
CA ILE A 10 -26.05 19.20 -20.09
C ILE A 10 -24.71 19.58 -19.44
N GLU A 11 -24.09 20.70 -19.83
CA GLU A 11 -22.88 21.26 -19.23
C GLU A 11 -23.02 21.63 -17.74
N SER A 12 -24.15 22.23 -17.29
CA SER A 12 -24.26 22.68 -15.89
C SER A 12 -24.53 21.54 -14.91
N VAL A 13 -25.23 20.50 -15.36
CA VAL A 13 -25.42 19.24 -14.61
C VAL A 13 -24.11 18.43 -14.57
N ARG A 14 -23.36 18.39 -15.69
CA ARG A 14 -22.08 17.68 -15.77
C ARG A 14 -21.00 18.35 -14.92
N ALA A 15 -20.90 19.68 -14.96
CA ALA A 15 -19.97 20.43 -14.11
C ALA A 15 -20.29 20.23 -12.61
N SER A 16 -21.56 20.31 -12.22
CA SER A 16 -21.98 20.09 -10.81
C SER A 16 -21.64 18.69 -10.30
N ASN A 17 -21.78 17.66 -11.16
CA ASN A 17 -21.44 16.28 -10.81
C ASN A 17 -19.92 16.04 -10.81
N GLU A 18 -19.19 16.69 -11.72
CA GLU A 18 -17.73 16.59 -11.81
C GLU A 18 -17.05 17.17 -10.57
N TYR A 19 -17.51 18.33 -10.07
CA TYR A 19 -16.98 18.89 -8.81
C TYR A 19 -17.21 17.98 -7.61
N ARG A 20 -18.42 17.39 -7.49
CA ARG A 20 -18.74 16.46 -6.39
C ARG A 20 -17.88 15.20 -6.44
N PHE A 21 -17.69 14.64 -7.63
CA PHE A 21 -16.85 13.46 -7.81
C PHE A 21 -15.38 13.76 -7.53
N ASN A 22 -14.87 14.89 -8.01
CA ASN A 22 -13.48 15.29 -7.86
C ASN A 22 -13.09 15.49 -6.38
N ILE A 23 -13.96 16.11 -5.57
CA ILE A 23 -13.74 16.27 -4.13
C ILE A 23 -13.61 14.91 -3.43
N VAL A 24 -14.51 13.96 -3.74
CA VAL A 24 -14.47 12.61 -3.14
C VAL A 24 -13.20 11.88 -3.56
N VAL A 25 -12.79 11.96 -4.83
CA VAL A 25 -11.57 11.32 -5.33
C VAL A 25 -10.33 11.87 -4.63
N TRP A 26 -10.17 13.20 -4.51
CA TRP A 26 -9.03 13.78 -3.81
C TRP A 26 -8.99 13.41 -2.33
N PHE A 27 -10.15 13.40 -1.68
CA PHE A 27 -10.25 12.97 -0.29
C PHE A 27 -9.80 11.51 -0.12
N LEU A 28 -10.23 10.61 -1.00
CA LEU A 28 -9.84 9.21 -0.98
C LEU A 28 -8.34 9.02 -1.27
N ILE A 29 -7.78 9.77 -2.22
CA ILE A 29 -6.33 9.74 -2.51
C ILE A 29 -5.54 10.19 -1.28
N LEU A 30 -5.95 11.28 -0.63
CA LEU A 30 -5.29 11.78 0.58
C LEU A 30 -5.35 10.74 1.71
N MET A 31 -6.51 10.11 1.93
CA MET A 31 -6.64 9.01 2.88
C MET A 31 -5.74 7.82 2.52
N ALA A 32 -5.68 7.43 1.25
CA ALA A 32 -4.84 6.33 0.80
C ALA A 32 -3.35 6.60 1.08
N VAL A 33 -2.87 7.82 0.83
CA VAL A 33 -1.49 8.22 1.12
C VAL A 33 -1.20 8.17 2.63
N LEU A 34 -2.13 8.65 3.47
CA LEU A 34 -1.96 8.59 4.92
C LEU A 34 -1.93 7.14 5.43
N LEU A 35 -2.86 6.30 4.98
CA LEU A 35 -2.88 4.88 5.36
C LEU A 35 -1.64 4.13 4.87
N ALA A 36 -1.16 4.42 3.66
CA ALA A 36 0.07 3.84 3.15
C ALA A 36 1.29 4.23 4.01
N THR A 37 1.33 5.50 4.45
CA THR A 37 2.42 5.99 5.32
C THR A 37 2.38 5.31 6.68
N VAL A 38 1.21 5.27 7.33
CA VAL A 38 1.03 4.61 8.63
C VAL A 38 1.33 3.11 8.54
N GLY A 39 0.86 2.44 7.48
CA GLY A 39 1.16 1.03 7.21
C GLY A 39 2.65 0.78 7.00
N GLY A 40 3.34 1.64 6.27
CA GLY A 40 4.78 1.56 6.06
C GLY A 40 5.59 1.74 7.36
N LEU A 41 5.17 2.66 8.23
CA LEU A 41 5.76 2.81 9.57
C LEU A 41 5.52 1.59 10.44
N GLY A 42 4.32 1.01 10.38
CA GLY A 42 3.98 -0.24 11.04
C GLY A 42 4.90 -1.39 10.58
N LEU A 43 5.04 -1.57 9.27
CA LEU A 43 5.94 -2.56 8.69
C LEU A 43 7.39 -2.36 9.14
N THR A 44 7.87 -1.11 9.15
CA THR A 44 9.22 -0.75 9.62
C THR A 44 9.43 -1.16 11.08
N THR A 45 8.43 -0.90 11.93
CA THR A 45 8.47 -1.24 13.35
C THR A 45 8.49 -2.76 13.56
N THR A 46 7.60 -3.47 12.88
CA THR A 46 7.54 -4.94 12.95
C THR A 46 8.83 -5.59 12.47
N MET A 47 9.40 -5.12 11.35
CA MET A 47 10.68 -5.60 10.85
C MET A 47 11.81 -5.37 11.85
N SER A 48 11.83 -4.20 12.48
CA SER A 48 12.84 -3.87 13.49
C SER A 48 12.76 -4.83 14.67
N ILE A 49 11.55 -5.14 15.16
CA ILE A 49 11.35 -6.11 16.24
C ILE A 49 11.81 -7.51 15.83
N ASN A 50 11.42 -7.97 14.64
CA ASN A 50 11.79 -9.30 14.12
C ASN A 50 13.32 -9.47 14.04
N ILE A 51 14.05 -8.42 13.62
CA ILE A 51 15.51 -8.42 13.61
C ILE A 51 16.08 -8.57 15.03
N LEU A 52 15.51 -7.86 16.01
CA LEU A 52 15.96 -7.92 17.41
C LEU A 52 15.75 -9.33 18.00
N GLU A 53 14.65 -9.99 17.68
CA GLU A 53 14.39 -11.37 18.11
C GLU A 53 15.38 -12.37 17.48
N ARG A 54 15.85 -12.09 16.27
CA ARG A 54 16.78 -12.96 15.50
C ARG A 54 18.25 -12.58 15.61
N ILE A 55 18.66 -11.70 16.54
CA ILE A 55 20.06 -11.26 16.68
C ILE A 55 21.03 -12.44 16.78
N ARG A 56 20.68 -13.50 17.53
CA ARG A 56 21.52 -14.68 17.68
C ARG A 56 21.70 -15.44 16.37
N GLU A 57 20.66 -15.58 15.57
CA GLU A 57 20.72 -16.23 14.25
C GLU A 57 21.65 -15.44 13.30
N ILE A 58 21.52 -14.11 13.28
CA ILE A 58 22.38 -13.22 12.49
C ILE A 58 23.84 -13.31 12.96
N GLY A 59 24.07 -13.40 14.28
CA GLY A 59 25.40 -13.61 14.86
C GLY A 59 26.06 -14.92 14.40
N VAL A 60 25.30 -16.01 14.35
CA VAL A 60 25.79 -17.31 13.84
C VAL A 60 26.07 -17.23 12.33
N LEU A 61 25.19 -16.60 11.55
CA LEU A 61 25.41 -16.38 10.11
C LEU A 61 26.71 -15.60 9.85
N ARG A 62 27.00 -14.57 10.65
CA ARG A 62 28.26 -13.82 10.54
C ARG A 62 29.48 -14.65 10.98
N ALA A 63 29.33 -15.51 11.99
CA ALA A 63 30.41 -16.39 12.46
C ALA A 63 30.83 -17.42 11.39
N ILE A 64 29.91 -17.86 10.53
CA ILE A 64 30.21 -18.73 9.37
C ILE A 64 30.63 -17.95 8.12
N GLY A 65 30.77 -16.61 8.20
CA GLY A 65 31.31 -15.78 7.13
C GLY A 65 30.29 -15.04 6.27
N ALA A 66 29.02 -14.92 6.67
CA ALA A 66 28.04 -14.13 5.93
C ALA A 66 28.43 -12.64 5.90
N SER A 67 28.38 -12.04 4.71
CA SER A 67 28.65 -10.62 4.51
C SER A 67 27.46 -9.75 4.97
N ASP A 68 27.73 -8.49 5.31
CA ASP A 68 26.70 -7.51 5.69
C ASP A 68 25.63 -7.34 4.57
N GLY A 69 26.05 -7.52 3.31
CA GLY A 69 25.14 -7.52 2.16
C GLY A 69 24.20 -8.72 2.12
N ALA A 70 24.66 -9.90 2.53
CA ALA A 70 23.82 -11.11 2.58
C ALA A 70 22.71 -10.96 3.64
N VAL A 71 23.04 -10.46 4.83
CA VAL A 71 22.05 -10.18 5.89
C VAL A 71 21.04 -9.14 5.42
N ARG A 72 21.51 -8.08 4.77
CA ARG A 72 20.63 -7.03 4.22
C ARG A 72 19.67 -7.60 3.16
N LEU A 73 20.14 -8.49 2.28
CA LEU A 73 19.31 -9.10 1.24
C LEU A 73 18.22 -10.00 1.84
N ILE A 74 18.54 -10.75 2.91
CA ILE A 74 17.56 -11.57 3.63
C ILE A 74 16.44 -10.69 4.19
N VAL A 75 16.78 -9.60 4.90
CA VAL A 75 15.79 -8.69 5.49
C VAL A 75 14.95 -7.98 4.41
N LEU A 76 15.57 -7.56 3.31
CA LEU A 76 14.84 -6.97 2.18
C LEU A 76 13.90 -8.00 1.53
N GLY A 77 14.34 -9.26 1.42
CA GLY A 77 13.54 -10.37 0.92
C GLY A 77 12.29 -10.61 1.77
N GLU A 78 12.43 -10.62 3.10
CA GLU A 78 11.29 -10.73 4.01
C GLU A 78 10.29 -9.57 3.81
N GLY A 79 10.80 -8.34 3.72
CA GLY A 79 9.97 -7.16 3.44
C GLY A 79 9.19 -7.29 2.13
N VAL A 80 9.85 -7.72 1.06
CA VAL A 80 9.21 -7.94 -0.25
C VAL A 80 8.16 -9.04 -0.17
N VAL A 81 8.43 -10.15 0.51
CA VAL A 81 7.46 -11.25 0.67
C VAL A 81 6.21 -10.76 1.39
N ILE A 82 6.35 -9.99 2.48
CA ILE A 82 5.20 -9.40 3.17
C ILE A 82 4.44 -8.43 2.27
N GLY A 83 5.15 -7.61 1.49
CA GLY A 83 4.54 -6.70 0.51
C GLY A 83 3.72 -7.46 -0.56
N LEU A 84 4.28 -8.55 -1.11
CA LEU A 84 3.61 -9.39 -2.09
C LEU A 84 2.35 -10.05 -1.50
N LEU A 85 2.43 -10.61 -0.30
CA LEU A 85 1.26 -11.18 0.39
C LEU A 85 0.19 -10.12 0.64
N SER A 86 0.60 -8.93 1.07
CA SER A 86 -0.31 -7.80 1.28
C SER A 86 -1.00 -7.37 -0.01
N TRP A 87 -0.28 -7.36 -1.14
CA TRP A 87 -0.86 -7.05 -2.45
C TRP A 87 -1.84 -8.13 -2.91
N VAL A 88 -1.52 -9.41 -2.74
CA VAL A 88 -2.43 -10.53 -3.10
C VAL A 88 -3.72 -10.43 -2.30
N LEU A 89 -3.62 -10.29 -0.97
CA LEU A 89 -4.79 -10.16 -0.10
C LEU A 89 -5.58 -8.88 -0.36
N GLY A 90 -4.87 -7.75 -0.52
CA GLY A 90 -5.49 -6.46 -0.80
C GLY A 90 -6.21 -6.42 -2.14
N SER A 91 -5.59 -6.93 -3.21
CA SER A 91 -6.22 -7.01 -4.53
C SER A 91 -7.45 -7.93 -4.51
N LEU A 92 -7.36 -9.09 -3.88
CA LEU A 92 -8.47 -10.04 -3.76
C LEU A 92 -9.65 -9.46 -2.99
N LEU A 93 -9.40 -8.77 -1.86
CA LEU A 93 -10.43 -8.11 -1.06
C LEU A 93 -10.99 -6.85 -1.74
N SER A 94 -10.16 -6.13 -2.49
CA SER A 94 -10.59 -4.91 -3.17
C SER A 94 -11.63 -5.17 -4.26
N LEU A 95 -11.59 -6.34 -4.91
CA LEU A 95 -12.51 -6.72 -5.98
C LEU A 95 -14.00 -6.70 -5.56
N PRO A 96 -14.45 -7.44 -4.52
CA PRO A 96 -15.84 -7.38 -4.07
C PRO A 96 -16.19 -6.03 -3.46
N LEU A 97 -15.27 -5.42 -2.70
CA LEU A 97 -15.49 -4.11 -2.08
C LEU A 97 -15.71 -3.02 -3.14
N SER A 98 -14.89 -2.98 -4.19
CA SER A 98 -14.99 -1.99 -5.25
C SER A 98 -16.29 -2.11 -6.02
N ARG A 99 -16.77 -3.34 -6.28
CA ARG A 99 -18.08 -3.57 -6.92
C ARG A 99 -19.24 -3.07 -6.05
N LEU A 100 -19.20 -3.38 -4.76
CA LEU A 100 -20.22 -2.92 -3.81
C LEU A 100 -20.24 -1.39 -3.68
N LEU A 101 -19.06 -0.79 -3.48
CA LEU A 101 -18.92 0.66 -3.34
C LEU A 101 -19.28 1.40 -4.63
N SER A 102 -18.86 0.93 -5.81
CA SER A 102 -19.20 1.56 -7.09
C SER A 102 -20.71 1.60 -7.32
N ARG A 103 -21.42 0.53 -6.95
CA ARG A 103 -22.88 0.47 -7.04
C ARG A 103 -23.54 1.46 -6.09
N GLN A 104 -23.14 1.49 -4.82
CA GLN A 104 -23.74 2.37 -3.81
C GLN A 104 -23.43 3.85 -4.08
N VAL A 105 -22.19 4.16 -4.43
CA VAL A 105 -21.75 5.52 -4.77
C VAL A 105 -22.41 5.99 -6.08
N GLY A 106 -22.52 5.12 -7.09
CA GLY A 106 -23.24 5.43 -8.33
C GLY A 106 -24.72 5.75 -8.10
N LEU A 107 -25.41 4.96 -7.27
CA LEU A 107 -26.80 5.23 -6.88
C LEU A 107 -26.94 6.52 -6.07
N ALA A 108 -26.04 6.75 -5.10
CA ALA A 108 -26.12 7.92 -4.21
C ALA A 108 -25.74 9.24 -4.89
N LEU A 109 -24.77 9.23 -5.80
CA LEU A 109 -24.26 10.45 -6.45
C LEU A 109 -24.89 10.73 -7.81
N LEU A 110 -25.20 9.69 -8.59
CA LEU A 110 -25.60 9.82 -10.00
C LEU A 110 -27.00 9.25 -10.30
N GLY A 111 -27.59 8.44 -9.40
CA GLY A 111 -28.87 7.78 -9.62
C GLY A 111 -28.84 6.64 -10.64
N ILE A 112 -27.64 6.26 -11.12
CA ILE A 112 -27.40 5.17 -12.08
C ILE A 112 -26.27 4.28 -11.55
N PRO A 113 -26.40 2.93 -11.66
CA PRO A 113 -25.32 2.03 -11.25
C PRO A 113 -24.11 2.23 -12.17
N LEU A 114 -22.95 2.55 -11.58
CA LEU A 114 -21.67 2.60 -12.29
C LEU A 114 -21.20 1.18 -12.58
N ASP A 115 -20.87 0.92 -13.85
CA ASP A 115 -20.34 -0.37 -14.26
C ASP A 115 -18.84 -0.46 -13.90
N TYR A 116 -18.47 -1.46 -13.11
CA TYR A 116 -17.10 -1.62 -12.62
C TYR A 116 -16.24 -2.29 -13.70
N LYS A 117 -15.38 -1.49 -14.34
CA LYS A 117 -14.37 -2.02 -15.26
C LYS A 117 -13.09 -2.34 -14.51
N PHE A 118 -12.78 -3.63 -14.40
CA PHE A 118 -11.51 -4.08 -13.87
C PHE A 118 -10.42 -3.91 -14.93
N ALA A 119 -9.53 -2.94 -14.74
CA ALA A 119 -8.36 -2.76 -15.60
C ALA A 119 -7.16 -3.49 -14.97
N LEU A 120 -6.70 -4.53 -15.66
CA LEU A 120 -5.52 -5.31 -15.28
C LEU A 120 -4.26 -4.41 -15.18
N ASP A 121 -4.13 -3.41 -16.04
CA ASP A 121 -2.98 -2.50 -16.08
C ASP A 121 -2.75 -1.78 -14.74
N TRP A 122 -3.82 -1.29 -14.10
CA TRP A 122 -3.72 -0.61 -12.80
C TRP A 122 -3.36 -1.54 -11.65
N THR A 123 -3.67 -2.83 -11.78
CA THR A 123 -3.34 -3.84 -10.77
C THR A 123 -1.82 -4.09 -10.72
N PHE A 124 -1.15 -4.07 -11.88
CA PHE A 124 0.31 -4.16 -11.97
C PHE A 124 1.01 -2.89 -11.46
N ILE A 125 0.46 -1.70 -11.77
CA ILE A 125 0.99 -0.44 -11.22
C ILE A 125 0.91 -0.46 -9.69
N TRP A 126 -0.20 -0.97 -9.15
CA TRP A 126 -0.37 -1.12 -7.71
C TRP A 126 0.61 -2.13 -7.10
N LEU A 127 0.91 -3.24 -7.78
CA LEU A 127 1.94 -4.19 -7.36
C LEU A 127 3.30 -3.49 -7.22
N LEU A 128 3.69 -2.74 -8.24
CA LEU A 128 4.97 -2.03 -8.26
C LEU A 128 5.05 -1.03 -7.10
N LEU A 129 3.95 -0.31 -6.84
CA LEU A 129 3.86 0.65 -5.74
C LEU A 129 3.99 -0.04 -4.37
N VAL A 130 3.31 -1.17 -4.16
CA VAL A 130 3.41 -1.94 -2.90
C VAL A 130 4.82 -2.48 -2.68
N VAL A 131 5.44 -3.04 -3.72
CA VAL A 131 6.83 -3.53 -3.63
C VAL A 131 7.78 -2.39 -3.31
N LEU A 132 7.62 -1.23 -3.97
CA LEU A 132 8.44 -0.06 -3.71
C LEU A 132 8.28 0.43 -2.27
N LEU A 133 7.04 0.52 -1.76
CA LEU A 133 6.78 0.88 -0.36
C LEU A 133 7.39 -0.13 0.63
N ALA A 134 7.27 -1.43 0.36
CA ALA A 134 7.83 -2.47 1.21
C ALA A 134 9.37 -2.40 1.25
N VAL A 135 10.01 -2.14 0.11
CA VAL A 135 11.46 -1.93 0.04
C VAL A 135 11.84 -0.66 0.81
N VAL A 136 11.14 0.46 0.61
CA VAL A 136 11.44 1.72 1.32
C VAL A 136 11.29 1.56 2.83
N ALA A 137 10.24 0.90 3.30
CA ALA A 137 10.01 0.63 4.71
C ALA A 137 11.07 -0.31 5.32
N SER A 138 11.51 -1.32 4.58
CA SER A 138 12.51 -2.30 5.05
C SER A 138 13.96 -1.82 4.95
N LEU A 139 14.25 -0.75 4.19
CA LEU A 139 15.61 -0.20 4.08
C LEU A 139 16.20 0.29 5.41
N GLY A 140 15.39 0.91 6.27
CA GLY A 140 15.82 1.34 7.61
C GLY A 140 16.24 0.16 8.49
N PRO A 141 15.33 -0.79 8.74
CA PRO A 141 15.63 -2.01 9.49
C PRO A 141 16.77 -2.83 8.90
N ALA A 142 16.84 -2.98 7.57
CA ALA A 142 17.90 -3.74 6.91
C ALA A 142 19.29 -3.10 7.10
N ARG A 143 19.38 -1.76 7.15
CA ARG A 143 20.62 -1.07 7.51
C ARG A 143 20.98 -1.28 8.98
N SER A 144 20.01 -1.22 9.88
CA SER A 144 20.24 -1.51 11.30
C SER A 144 20.75 -2.95 11.47
N ALA A 145 20.10 -3.94 10.86
CA ALA A 145 20.50 -5.35 10.89
C ALA A 145 21.95 -5.58 10.45
N SER A 146 22.38 -4.91 9.37
CA SER A 146 23.77 -5.03 8.87
C SER A 146 24.81 -4.45 9.82
N LYS A 147 24.42 -3.48 10.67
CA LYS A 147 25.31 -2.81 11.63
C LYS A 147 25.35 -3.48 13.00
N LEU A 148 24.34 -4.30 13.32
CA LEU A 148 24.32 -5.13 14.53
C LEU A 148 25.56 -6.03 14.51
N THR A 149 26.53 -5.68 15.35
CA THR A 149 27.83 -6.34 15.45
C THR A 149 27.99 -6.83 16.87
N ILE A 150 28.63 -8.00 16.99
CA ILE A 150 28.92 -8.84 18.18
C ILE A 150 29.09 -8.10 19.52
N ARG A 151 29.49 -6.82 19.53
CA ARG A 151 29.53 -5.96 20.73
C ARG A 151 28.18 -5.79 21.44
N GLU A 152 27.04 -5.75 20.74
CA GLU A 152 25.72 -5.65 21.41
C GLU A 152 25.28 -6.98 22.04
N VAL A 153 25.76 -8.11 21.51
CA VAL A 153 25.50 -9.44 22.07
C VAL A 153 26.15 -9.60 23.45
N LEU A 154 27.24 -8.86 23.72
CA LEU A 154 27.95 -8.86 25.01
C LEU A 154 27.49 -7.75 25.97
N ALA A 155 26.70 -6.79 25.51
CA ALA A 155 26.20 -5.68 26.34
C ALA A 155 24.78 -5.91 26.88
N TYR A 156 24.17 -7.05 26.51
CA TYR A 156 22.86 -7.49 27.03
C TYR A 156 22.98 -8.51 28.17
N GLU A 157 24.20 -8.71 28.70
CA GLU A 157 24.41 -9.30 30.02
C GLU A 157 24.58 -8.21 31.08
#